data_AF-A0A4V1R1J6-F1
#
_entry.id   AF-A0A4V1R1J6-F1
#
_cell.length_a   1.000
_cell.length_b   1.000
_cell.length_c   1.000
_cell.angle_alpha   90.00
_cell.angle_beta   90.00
_cell.angle_gamma   90.00
#
_symmetry.space_group_name_H-M   'P 1'
#
loop_
_entity.id
_entity.type
_entity.pdbx_description
1 polymer ?
#
loop_
_entity_poly.entity_id
_entity_poly.type
_entity_poly.pdbx_seq_one_letter_code
_entity_poly.pdbx_strand_id
1 'polypeptide(L)'
;MKIFSKLFGKKKKKDNQIDVTDQKELLKCDENSKLHKTDFGVSMELSLNISPDEKKNYEVSISSSPVGVSTGSTATDFYVYEWFIKETGEIFYVGKGIGNRYKSFHERAYEAEKIRNMFDTSSRFVGTGLTEEQAIELESKEMARILNETKDRLTNRMIPLFAERDNGYGRGPETPALQFETAPHLYASEIEEHYFGLKSRPFDEIKYENLKAVVFITRNLRDEISVIYGGMFENYLDEVKVLLLTNSRKVLKSKFAKSVTAWIYVGDDYVTNYENDQKQALEKLGRNVPTYHLIDVWKFLKGRFGGVDTVCKEVVPINPIHNRVPLKQIKNRRNWEKGFDQGIPYWEEGDRERKAGNLERALELFDIARYNGYNAPALYTSYAMAYRKLKDFDNEIAIIEEAIERLRLEKNKINETTIMEFKERQAKAFSLKQNSSER
;
A
#
# COMPACT_ATOMS: atom_id res chain seq x y z
N MET A 1 9.83 -72.37 -28.77
CA MET A 1 10.59 -71.12 -28.59
C MET A 1 11.02 -71.01 -27.13
N LYS A 2 12.28 -70.57 -26.93
CA LYS A 2 13.07 -70.42 -25.68
C LYS A 2 12.32 -69.66 -24.56
N ILE A 3 12.22 -70.14 -23.31
CA ILE A 3 13.19 -70.21 -22.18
C ILE A 3 13.26 -68.92 -21.31
N PHE A 4 12.77 -69.10 -20.06
CA PHE A 4 13.23 -68.64 -18.73
C PHE A 4 13.53 -67.17 -18.35
N SER A 5 12.86 -66.80 -17.25
CA SER A 5 13.28 -66.03 -16.05
C SER A 5 14.75 -65.59 -15.89
N LYS A 6 15.00 -64.42 -15.26
CA LYS A 6 15.72 -64.26 -13.96
C LYS A 6 16.20 -62.82 -13.67
N LEU A 7 15.88 -62.41 -12.44
CA LEU A 7 16.78 -61.89 -11.37
C LEU A 7 17.40 -60.48 -11.41
N PHE A 8 17.23 -59.86 -10.23
CA PHE A 8 18.07 -58.90 -9.53
C PHE A 8 19.59 -58.93 -9.81
N GLY A 9 20.18 -57.73 -9.79
CA GLY A 9 21.40 -57.48 -9.01
C GLY A 9 22.46 -56.57 -9.65
N LYS A 10 22.67 -55.39 -9.04
CA LYS A 10 23.91 -54.97 -8.31
C LYS A 10 24.28 -53.49 -8.50
N LYS A 11 24.51 -52.85 -7.36
CA LYS A 11 25.28 -51.62 -7.15
C LYS A 11 26.69 -51.70 -7.75
N LYS A 12 27.22 -50.55 -8.21
CA LYS A 12 28.56 -50.06 -7.84
C LYS A 12 28.68 -48.54 -8.00
N LYS A 13 29.09 -47.89 -6.90
CA LYS A 13 29.72 -46.56 -6.86
C LYS A 13 31.12 -46.63 -7.49
N LYS A 14 31.57 -45.54 -8.14
CA LYS A 14 32.87 -44.93 -7.85
C LYS A 14 32.94 -43.49 -8.37
N ASP A 15 33.72 -42.70 -7.65
CA ASP A 15 33.73 -41.25 -7.56
C ASP A 15 34.56 -40.52 -8.62
N ASN A 16 34.34 -39.20 -8.65
CA ASN A 16 35.27 -38.09 -8.94
C ASN A 16 35.72 -37.85 -10.39
N GLN A 17 35.26 -36.75 -11.00
CA GLN A 17 36.06 -35.52 -11.07
C GLN A 17 35.23 -34.33 -11.58
N ILE A 18 35.52 -33.18 -10.98
CA ILE A 18 35.06 -31.84 -11.33
C ILE A 18 35.66 -31.48 -12.69
N ASP A 19 34.85 -30.95 -13.61
CA ASP A 19 35.38 -30.02 -14.61
C ASP A 19 34.45 -28.82 -14.80
N VAL A 20 35.10 -27.67 -14.85
CA VAL A 20 34.56 -26.32 -14.80
C VAL A 20 34.47 -25.82 -16.21
N THR A 21 33.33 -25.95 -16.88
CA THR A 21 33.00 -25.14 -18.06
C THR A 21 31.55 -25.37 -18.44
N ASP A 22 30.66 -24.45 -18.05
CA ASP A 22 29.42 -24.10 -18.79
C ASP A 22 28.79 -22.83 -18.18
N GLN A 23 29.65 -21.87 -17.82
CA GLN A 23 29.31 -20.47 -17.64
C GLN A 23 30.07 -19.66 -18.69
N LYS A 24 29.68 -19.79 -19.97
CA LYS A 24 30.09 -18.84 -21.02
C LYS A 24 29.40 -19.10 -22.37
N GLU A 25 28.07 -19.15 -22.38
CA GLU A 25 27.34 -19.00 -23.64
C GLU A 25 25.90 -18.53 -23.39
N LEU A 26 25.77 -17.22 -23.12
CA LEU A 26 24.53 -16.44 -23.28
C LEU A 26 24.85 -14.96 -23.02
N LEU A 27 25.83 -14.44 -23.77
CA LEU A 27 26.13 -13.01 -23.90
C LEU A 27 26.39 -12.71 -25.37
N LYS A 28 25.31 -12.55 -26.13
CA LYS A 28 25.27 -11.73 -27.35
C LYS A 28 23.89 -11.09 -27.41
N CYS A 29 23.80 -9.87 -26.88
CA CYS A 29 22.71 -8.95 -27.19
C CYS A 29 22.95 -8.41 -28.59
N ASP A 30 22.16 -8.84 -29.55
CA ASP A 30 21.93 -8.07 -30.76
C ASP A 30 20.78 -7.09 -30.52
N GLU A 31 21.02 -5.90 -31.06
CA GLU A 31 20.17 -4.72 -31.05
C GLU A 31 18.83 -4.96 -31.76
N ASN A 32 17.82 -4.20 -31.31
CA ASN A 32 16.49 -3.95 -31.87
C ASN A 32 15.33 -4.47 -31.02
N SER A 33 15.00 -3.73 -29.96
CA SER A 33 13.64 -3.78 -29.39
C SER A 33 12.96 -2.43 -29.60
N LYS A 34 11.81 -2.52 -30.28
CA LYS A 34 10.88 -1.43 -30.54
C LYS A 34 10.29 -0.91 -29.23
N LEU A 35 10.20 0.41 -29.19
CA LEU A 35 9.59 1.25 -28.16
C LEU A 35 8.17 0.78 -27.80
N HIS A 36 7.99 0.21 -26.61
CA HIS A 36 6.69 0.16 -25.93
C HIS A 36 6.81 1.01 -24.65
N LYS A 37 6.31 2.24 -24.72
CA LYS A 37 6.07 3.08 -23.55
C LYS A 37 4.83 2.55 -22.82
N THR A 38 5.00 2.13 -21.58
CA THR A 38 3.92 2.07 -20.60
C THR A 38 4.21 3.12 -19.54
N ASP A 39 3.67 4.32 -19.75
CA ASP A 39 3.62 5.38 -18.74
C ASP A 39 2.52 5.03 -17.72
N PHE A 40 2.91 4.63 -16.52
CA PHE A 40 2.11 4.74 -15.31
C PHE A 40 2.87 5.66 -14.34
N GLY A 41 2.88 6.95 -14.68
CA GLY A 41 3.25 8.02 -13.77
C GLY A 41 1.98 8.70 -13.26
N VAL A 42 1.70 8.57 -11.97
CA VAL A 42 0.83 9.53 -11.27
C VAL A 42 1.73 10.22 -10.25
N SER A 43 2.43 11.24 -10.71
CA SER A 43 3.03 12.24 -9.85
C SER A 43 1.92 13.17 -9.36
N MET A 44 1.75 13.30 -8.05
CA MET A 44 1.08 14.46 -7.46
C MET A 44 1.93 15.70 -7.80
N GLU A 45 1.50 16.50 -8.76
CA GLU A 45 2.02 17.86 -8.90
C GLU A 45 1.29 18.76 -7.90
N LEU A 46 1.96 19.08 -6.79
CA LEU A 46 1.74 20.34 -6.09
C LEU A 46 2.40 21.44 -6.94
N SER A 47 1.62 22.27 -7.61
CA SER A 47 2.12 23.52 -8.20
C SER A 47 2.16 24.61 -7.12
N LEU A 48 3.31 24.78 -6.48
CA LEU A 48 3.60 25.95 -5.65
C LEU A 48 4.09 27.08 -6.55
N ASN A 49 3.19 28.00 -6.92
CA ASN A 49 3.59 29.25 -7.59
C ASN A 49 4.17 30.21 -6.54
N ILE A 50 5.50 30.23 -6.41
CA ILE A 50 6.21 31.24 -5.63
C ILE A 50 6.62 32.36 -6.58
N SER A 51 5.88 33.46 -6.58
CA SER A 51 6.31 34.71 -7.22
C SER A 51 7.24 35.46 -6.27
N PRO A 52 8.43 35.92 -6.71
CA PRO A 52 9.32 36.69 -5.88
C PRO A 52 8.88 38.16 -5.92
N ASP A 53 8.02 38.57 -5.00
CA ASP A 53 7.87 40.00 -4.70
C ASP A 53 7.96 40.25 -3.19
N GLU A 54 8.98 41.02 -2.82
CA GLU A 54 9.24 41.44 -1.45
C GLU A 54 8.12 42.38 -0.98
N LYS A 55 7.15 41.86 -0.22
CA LYS A 55 6.63 42.41 1.06
C LYS A 55 5.24 41.87 1.39
N LYS A 56 5.18 41.28 2.60
CA LYS A 56 4.01 41.08 3.50
C LYS A 56 3.01 39.94 3.18
N ASN A 57 2.83 39.14 4.24
CA ASN A 57 1.79 38.15 4.52
C ASN A 57 1.78 36.89 3.63
N TYR A 58 2.33 35.80 4.19
CA TYR A 58 2.13 34.45 3.69
C TYR A 58 0.67 34.02 3.93
N GLU A 59 -0.19 34.40 3.00
CA GLU A 59 -1.51 33.79 2.87
C GLU A 59 -1.33 32.54 2.01
N VAL A 60 -1.30 31.37 2.66
CA VAL A 60 -1.26 30.08 1.96
C VAL A 60 -2.62 29.89 1.31
N SER A 61 -2.76 30.32 0.05
CA SER A 61 -3.92 29.99 -0.77
C SER A 61 -3.77 28.56 -1.27
N ILE A 62 -4.53 27.64 -0.65
CA ILE A 62 -4.63 26.25 -1.09
C ILE A 62 -5.64 26.23 -2.24
N SER A 63 -5.21 26.46 -3.48
CA SER A 63 -6.06 26.25 -4.65
C SER A 63 -6.00 24.77 -5.04
N SER A 64 -7.14 24.08 -5.11
CA SER A 64 -7.13 22.72 -5.66
C SER A 64 -7.04 22.78 -7.18
N SER A 65 -6.12 22.02 -7.76
CA SER A 65 -6.10 21.84 -9.21
C SER A 65 -7.42 21.25 -9.70
N PRO A 66 -7.92 21.69 -10.86
CA PRO A 66 -9.11 21.11 -11.47
C PRO A 66 -8.97 19.60 -11.71
N VAL A 67 -10.04 18.85 -11.47
CA VAL A 67 -10.13 17.40 -11.62
C VAL A 67 -10.50 17.06 -13.06
N GLY A 68 -9.53 16.50 -13.79
CA GLY A 68 -9.73 16.00 -15.14
C GLY A 68 -8.40 15.85 -15.87
N VAL A 69 -8.32 14.92 -16.81
CA VAL A 69 -7.11 14.74 -17.62
C VAL A 69 -7.12 15.80 -18.72
N SER A 70 -6.08 16.62 -18.77
CA SER A 70 -5.83 17.58 -19.86
C SER A 70 -5.19 16.87 -21.05
N THR A 71 -5.69 17.16 -22.24
CA THR A 71 -5.12 16.74 -23.53
C THR A 71 -4.31 17.87 -24.18
N GLY A 72 -4.34 19.08 -23.62
CA GLY A 72 -3.69 20.28 -24.18
C GLY A 72 -4.43 20.89 -25.37
N SER A 73 -5.70 20.56 -25.57
CA SER A 73 -6.49 21.07 -26.70
C SER A 73 -6.95 22.51 -26.46
N THR A 74 -6.78 23.37 -27.45
CA THR A 74 -7.27 24.76 -27.45
C THR A 74 -8.63 24.93 -28.15
N ALA A 75 -9.21 23.83 -28.65
CA ALA A 75 -10.52 23.85 -29.30
C ALA A 75 -11.63 24.18 -28.28
N THR A 76 -12.66 24.88 -28.74
CA THR A 76 -13.82 25.29 -27.93
C THR A 76 -15.02 24.34 -28.06
N ASP A 77 -14.76 23.08 -28.39
CA ASP A 77 -15.79 22.05 -28.61
C ASP A 77 -16.06 21.17 -27.37
N PHE A 78 -15.45 21.52 -26.23
CA PHE A 78 -15.70 20.83 -24.97
C PHE A 78 -17.01 21.26 -24.33
N TYR A 79 -17.59 20.32 -23.59
CA TYR A 79 -18.74 20.53 -22.72
C TYR A 79 -18.55 19.78 -21.41
N VAL A 80 -19.31 20.22 -20.41
CA VAL A 80 -19.54 19.48 -19.16
C VAL A 80 -20.98 19.03 -19.13
N TYR A 81 -21.18 17.78 -18.74
CA TYR A 81 -22.49 17.15 -18.63
C TYR A 81 -22.61 16.41 -17.31
N GLU A 82 -23.85 16.20 -16.91
CA GLU A 82 -24.20 15.38 -15.77
C GLU A 82 -25.15 14.26 -16.21
N TRP A 83 -25.02 13.11 -15.58
CA TRP A 83 -26.00 12.04 -15.66
C TRP A 83 -26.85 12.03 -14.40
N PHE A 84 -28.16 11.86 -14.61
CA PHE A 84 -29.14 11.89 -13.53
C PHE A 84 -30.22 10.82 -13.73
N ILE A 85 -30.82 10.39 -12.62
CA ILE A 85 -31.97 9.48 -12.62
C ILE A 85 -33.23 10.31 -12.89
N LYS A 86 -34.03 9.97 -13.91
CA LYS A 86 -35.15 10.82 -14.34
C LYS A 86 -36.23 10.97 -13.29
N GLU A 87 -36.51 9.89 -12.56
CA GLU A 87 -37.56 9.86 -11.55
C GLU A 87 -37.26 10.79 -10.37
N THR A 88 -36.03 10.76 -9.86
CA THR A 88 -35.62 11.50 -8.66
C THR A 88 -34.94 12.83 -8.98
N GLY A 89 -34.40 12.98 -10.18
CA GLY A 89 -33.52 14.09 -10.54
C GLY A 89 -32.11 13.99 -9.95
N GLU A 90 -31.79 12.91 -9.22
CA GLU A 90 -30.51 12.73 -8.53
C GLU A 90 -29.36 12.60 -9.52
N ILE A 91 -28.32 13.39 -9.29
CA ILE A 91 -27.12 13.42 -10.11
C ILE A 91 -26.10 12.43 -9.56
N PHE A 92 -25.72 11.45 -10.37
CA PHE A 92 -24.81 10.39 -9.94
C PHE A 92 -23.45 10.44 -10.63
N TYR A 93 -23.28 11.25 -11.68
CA TYR A 93 -22.01 11.37 -12.40
C TYR A 93 -21.89 12.73 -13.08
N VAL A 94 -20.71 13.33 -12.99
CA VAL A 94 -20.33 14.53 -13.76
C VAL A 94 -19.19 14.16 -14.69
N GLY A 95 -19.24 14.63 -15.93
CA GLY A 95 -18.19 14.37 -16.89
C GLY A 95 -17.91 15.53 -17.83
N LYS A 96 -16.66 15.59 -18.28
CA LYS A 96 -16.22 16.37 -19.45
C LYS A 96 -16.25 15.55 -20.73
N GLY A 97 -16.60 16.17 -21.85
CA GLY A 97 -16.52 15.50 -23.15
C GLY A 97 -16.57 16.41 -24.37
N ILE A 98 -16.41 15.77 -25.53
CA ILE A 98 -16.60 16.31 -26.88
C ILE A 98 -17.51 15.37 -27.66
N GLY A 99 -18.20 15.88 -28.69
CA GLY A 99 -19.11 15.09 -29.53
C GLY A 99 -20.16 14.29 -28.73
N ASN A 100 -20.28 12.98 -28.99
CA ASN A 100 -21.28 12.10 -28.36
C ASN A 100 -20.80 11.38 -27.09
N ARG A 101 -19.71 11.82 -26.46
CA ARG A 101 -19.15 11.16 -25.26
C ARG A 101 -20.15 11.02 -24.10
N TYR A 102 -21.05 11.98 -23.91
CA TYR A 102 -22.09 11.89 -22.87
C TYR A 102 -23.09 10.73 -23.09
N LYS A 103 -23.16 10.15 -24.29
CA LYS A 103 -24.01 8.99 -24.61
C LYS A 103 -23.25 7.66 -24.61
N SER A 104 -21.93 7.71 -24.82
CA SER A 104 -21.11 6.51 -24.94
C SER A 104 -20.99 5.76 -23.61
N PHE A 105 -20.54 4.51 -23.70
CA PHE A 105 -20.17 3.71 -22.54
C PHE A 105 -18.77 4.07 -22.04
N HIS A 106 -18.58 4.16 -20.72
CA HIS A 106 -17.32 4.54 -20.08
C HIS A 106 -16.81 3.40 -19.20
N GLU A 107 -15.86 2.62 -19.72
CA GLU A 107 -15.27 1.47 -18.99
C GLU A 107 -14.71 1.82 -17.61
N ARG A 108 -14.17 3.04 -17.46
CA ARG A 108 -13.58 3.50 -16.19
C ARG A 108 -14.61 4.01 -15.18
N ALA A 109 -15.85 4.25 -15.61
CA ALA A 109 -16.96 4.71 -14.77
C ALA A 109 -17.99 3.59 -14.56
N TYR A 110 -17.51 2.39 -14.26
CA TYR A 110 -18.32 1.16 -14.15
C TYR A 110 -19.50 1.29 -13.18
N GLU A 111 -19.37 1.99 -12.05
CA GLU A 111 -20.51 2.25 -11.14
C GLU A 111 -21.58 3.13 -11.78
N ALA A 112 -21.16 4.21 -12.47
CA ALA A 112 -22.08 5.08 -13.20
C ALA A 112 -22.83 4.31 -14.29
N GLU A 113 -22.13 3.45 -15.02
CA GLU A 113 -22.74 2.61 -16.05
C GLU A 113 -23.67 1.55 -15.47
N LYS A 114 -23.34 1.00 -14.29
CA LYS A 114 -24.23 0.09 -13.57
C LYS A 114 -25.54 0.80 -13.19
N ILE A 115 -25.47 2.05 -12.70
CA ILE A 115 -26.65 2.88 -12.43
C ILE A 115 -27.45 3.13 -13.72
N ARG A 116 -26.80 3.52 -14.83
CA ARG A 116 -27.47 3.73 -16.12
C ARG A 116 -28.22 2.51 -16.64
N ASN A 117 -27.70 1.31 -16.35
CA ASN A 117 -28.35 0.05 -16.74
C ASN A 117 -29.53 -0.34 -15.83
N MET A 118 -29.50 0.08 -14.56
CA MET A 118 -30.51 -0.30 -13.56
C MET A 118 -31.66 0.70 -13.45
N PHE A 119 -31.40 1.98 -13.73
CA PHE A 119 -32.36 3.08 -13.55
C PHE A 119 -32.69 3.75 -14.88
N ASP A 120 -33.88 4.34 -14.98
CA ASP A 120 -34.19 5.22 -16.11
C ASP A 120 -33.43 6.54 -15.94
N THR A 121 -32.38 6.71 -16.76
CA THR A 121 -31.43 7.81 -16.65
C THR A 121 -31.47 8.73 -17.87
N SER A 122 -31.04 9.97 -17.66
CA SER A 122 -30.82 10.92 -18.74
C SER A 122 -29.56 11.74 -18.49
N SER A 123 -29.26 12.63 -19.42
CA SER A 123 -28.08 13.49 -19.39
C SER A 123 -28.48 14.91 -19.74
N ARG A 124 -27.87 15.90 -19.08
CA ARG A 124 -28.01 17.31 -19.46
C ARG A 124 -26.66 18.01 -19.45
N PHE A 125 -26.54 19.07 -20.24
CA PHE A 125 -25.32 19.87 -20.31
C PHE A 125 -25.34 20.95 -19.23
N VAL A 126 -24.23 21.04 -18.52
CA VAL A 126 -23.95 22.08 -17.51
C VAL A 126 -23.32 23.30 -18.20
N GLY A 127 -22.47 23.07 -19.20
CA GLY A 127 -21.88 24.12 -20.03
C GLY A 127 -21.36 23.56 -21.36
N THR A 128 -21.39 24.36 -22.42
CA THR A 128 -20.99 23.99 -23.78
C THR A 128 -20.16 25.09 -24.42
N GLY A 129 -19.37 24.76 -25.45
CA GLY A 129 -18.57 25.76 -26.17
C GLY A 129 -17.31 26.17 -25.40
N LEU A 130 -16.79 25.26 -24.58
CA LEU A 130 -15.71 25.52 -23.62
C LEU A 130 -14.36 25.10 -24.22
N THR A 131 -13.29 25.78 -23.82
CA THR A 131 -11.95 25.20 -23.93
C THR A 131 -11.81 24.01 -23.00
N GLU A 132 -10.78 23.19 -23.21
CA GLU A 132 -10.51 22.07 -22.32
C GLU A 132 -10.29 22.53 -20.87
N GLU A 133 -9.49 23.58 -20.65
CA GLU A 133 -9.22 24.13 -19.32
C GLU A 133 -10.50 24.61 -18.63
N GLN A 134 -11.34 25.36 -19.36
CA GLN A 134 -12.63 25.82 -18.86
C GLN A 134 -13.55 24.65 -18.50
N ALA A 135 -13.55 23.58 -19.30
CA ALA A 135 -14.34 22.39 -19.04
C ALA A 135 -13.86 21.63 -17.79
N ILE A 136 -12.55 21.51 -17.57
CA ILE A 136 -12.00 20.86 -16.36
C ILE A 136 -12.36 21.71 -15.11
N GLU A 137 -12.24 23.03 -15.20
CA GLU A 137 -12.61 23.93 -14.10
C GLU A 137 -14.11 23.84 -13.78
N LEU A 138 -14.96 23.83 -14.82
CA LEU A 138 -16.42 23.72 -14.65
C LEU A 138 -16.83 22.34 -14.11
N GLU A 139 -16.24 21.25 -14.59
CA GLU A 139 -16.44 19.89 -14.08
C GLU A 139 -16.13 19.83 -12.58
N SER A 140 -15.02 20.45 -12.15
CA SER A 140 -14.62 20.53 -10.75
C SER A 140 -15.59 21.35 -9.91
N LYS A 141 -16.01 22.52 -10.40
CA LYS A 141 -16.98 23.37 -9.70
C LYS A 141 -18.32 22.67 -9.53
N GLU A 142 -18.78 21.99 -10.57
CA GLU A 142 -20.05 21.28 -10.53
C GLU A 142 -20.02 20.08 -9.58
N MET A 143 -18.94 19.29 -9.58
CA MET A 143 -18.77 18.22 -8.59
C MET A 143 -18.77 18.78 -7.16
N ALA A 144 -18.06 19.88 -6.89
CA ALA A 144 -18.06 20.49 -5.58
C ALA A 144 -19.43 21.03 -5.17
N ARG A 145 -20.15 21.69 -6.09
CA ARG A 145 -21.52 22.16 -5.86
C ARG A 145 -22.43 21.01 -5.45
N ILE A 146 -22.39 19.89 -6.17
CA ILE A 146 -23.22 18.71 -5.86
C ILE A 146 -22.83 18.14 -4.49
N LEU A 147 -21.54 17.94 -4.21
CA LEU A 147 -21.08 17.36 -2.96
C LEU A 147 -21.32 18.25 -1.73
N ASN A 148 -21.37 19.57 -1.90
CA ASN A 148 -21.55 20.52 -0.81
C ASN A 148 -23.03 20.90 -0.60
N GLU A 149 -23.79 21.06 -1.67
CA GLU A 149 -25.14 21.65 -1.61
C GLU A 149 -26.27 20.61 -1.69
N THR A 150 -25.98 19.38 -2.11
CA THR A 150 -26.99 18.33 -2.30
C THR A 150 -26.73 17.11 -1.43
N LYS A 151 -27.65 16.13 -1.49
CA LYS A 151 -27.48 14.80 -0.88
C LYS A 151 -27.09 13.72 -1.91
N ASP A 152 -26.96 14.11 -3.17
CA ASP A 152 -26.75 13.22 -4.29
C ASP A 152 -25.39 12.51 -4.16
N ARG A 153 -25.32 11.25 -4.62
CA ARG A 153 -24.11 10.44 -4.49
C ARG A 153 -23.38 10.29 -5.81
N LEU A 154 -22.29 11.04 -5.99
CA LEU A 154 -21.45 10.95 -7.18
C LEU A 154 -20.64 9.65 -7.20
N THR A 155 -20.51 9.04 -8.37
CA THR A 155 -19.64 7.87 -8.62
C THR A 155 -18.28 8.25 -9.20
N ASN A 156 -17.98 9.55 -9.33
CA ASN A 156 -16.70 10.06 -9.79
C ASN A 156 -15.57 9.61 -8.85
N ARG A 157 -14.59 8.87 -9.37
CA ARG A 157 -13.47 8.37 -8.55
C ARG A 157 -12.57 9.47 -8.01
N MET A 158 -12.44 10.57 -8.75
CA MET A 158 -11.69 11.75 -8.34
C MET A 158 -12.70 12.88 -8.13
N ILE A 159 -12.54 13.60 -7.01
CA ILE A 159 -13.38 14.72 -6.64
C ILE A 159 -12.49 15.91 -6.24
N PRO A 160 -13.02 17.15 -6.26
CA PRO A 160 -12.27 18.33 -5.84
C PRO A 160 -11.83 18.21 -4.37
N LEU A 161 -10.62 18.67 -4.06
CA LEU A 161 -10.04 18.56 -2.71
C LEU A 161 -10.86 19.31 -1.65
N PHE A 162 -11.53 20.39 -2.04
CA PHE A 162 -12.31 21.26 -1.16
C PHE A 162 -13.79 20.86 -1.03
N ALA A 163 -14.19 19.72 -1.60
CA ALA A 163 -15.54 19.20 -1.36
C ALA A 163 -15.69 18.80 0.11
N GLU A 164 -16.83 19.13 0.72
CA GLU A 164 -17.15 18.81 2.11
C GLU A 164 -17.41 17.31 2.30
N ARG A 165 -17.91 16.65 1.25
CA ARG A 165 -18.21 15.22 1.21
C ARG A 165 -17.26 14.48 0.30
N ASP A 166 -17.00 13.22 0.65
CA ASP A 166 -16.18 12.33 -0.15
C ASP A 166 -16.90 11.82 -1.42
N ASN A 167 -16.19 11.00 -2.19
CA ASN A 167 -16.68 10.42 -3.44
C ASN A 167 -17.57 9.18 -3.24
N GLY A 168 -17.96 8.84 -2.00
CA GLY A 168 -18.84 7.73 -1.71
C GLY A 168 -18.25 6.33 -1.85
N TYR A 169 -16.96 6.19 -2.16
CA TYR A 169 -16.28 4.89 -2.18
C TYR A 169 -15.84 4.43 -0.78
N GLY A 170 -16.02 5.27 0.25
CA GLY A 170 -15.81 4.95 1.67
C GLY A 170 -16.88 4.00 2.24
N ARG A 171 -16.76 3.66 3.53
CA ARG A 171 -17.66 2.74 4.23
C ARG A 171 -19.07 3.34 4.32
N GLY A 172 -20.07 2.57 3.90
CA GLY A 172 -21.48 2.96 3.98
C GLY A 172 -21.94 3.31 5.41
N PRO A 173 -22.91 4.23 5.58
CA PRO A 173 -23.35 4.70 6.89
C PRO A 173 -23.97 3.60 7.76
N GLU A 174 -24.56 2.55 7.18
CA GLU A 174 -25.04 1.38 7.93
C GLU A 174 -23.91 0.43 8.36
N THR A 175 -22.67 0.63 7.89
CA THR A 175 -21.54 -0.23 8.26
C THR A 175 -21.06 0.08 9.68
N PRO A 176 -20.96 -0.92 10.58
CA PRO A 176 -20.45 -0.71 11.93
C PRO A 176 -19.10 0.02 11.97
N ALA A 177 -18.97 1.01 12.85
CA ALA A 177 -17.74 1.76 13.03
C ALA A 177 -16.57 0.85 13.42
N LEU A 178 -15.36 1.19 12.96
CA LEU A 178 -14.14 0.47 13.34
C LEU A 178 -13.87 0.66 14.83
N GLN A 179 -13.46 -0.41 15.49
CA GLN A 179 -13.15 -0.42 16.92
C GLN A 179 -11.89 -1.24 17.18
N PHE A 180 -11.14 -0.82 18.19
CA PHE A 180 -9.94 -1.53 18.63
C PHE A 180 -10.26 -2.97 19.03
N GLU A 181 -9.42 -3.91 18.59
CA GLU A 181 -9.54 -5.35 18.80
C GLU A 181 -10.94 -5.91 18.50
N THR A 182 -11.64 -5.33 17.54
CA THR A 182 -12.93 -5.82 17.09
C THR A 182 -12.86 -6.10 15.61
N ALA A 183 -13.31 -7.28 15.19
CA ALA A 183 -13.35 -7.60 13.77
C ALA A 183 -14.29 -6.62 13.04
N PRO A 184 -13.82 -5.96 11.99
CA PRO A 184 -14.67 -5.11 11.18
C PRO A 184 -15.66 -5.95 10.37
N HIS A 185 -16.57 -5.29 9.68
CA HIS A 185 -17.45 -5.93 8.71
C HIS A 185 -16.86 -5.76 7.31
N LEU A 186 -17.13 -6.73 6.43
CA LEU A 186 -17.05 -6.49 5.00
C LEU A 186 -18.10 -5.43 4.68
N TYR A 187 -17.68 -4.32 4.09
CA TYR A 187 -18.52 -3.14 3.95
C TYR A 187 -19.02 -2.97 2.52
N ALA A 188 -20.22 -2.40 2.39
CA ALA A 188 -20.64 -1.80 1.14
C ALA A 188 -20.13 -0.36 1.10
N SER A 189 -19.75 0.12 -0.07
CA SER A 189 -19.50 1.56 -0.25
C SER A 189 -20.79 2.37 -0.04
N GLU A 190 -20.68 3.66 0.26
CA GLU A 190 -21.86 4.53 0.29
C GLU A 190 -22.62 4.51 -1.04
N ILE A 191 -21.91 4.40 -2.17
CA ILE A 191 -22.51 4.22 -3.51
C ILE A 191 -23.30 2.91 -3.58
N GLU A 192 -22.71 1.80 -3.15
CA GLU A 192 -23.35 0.48 -3.24
C GLU A 192 -24.56 0.34 -2.31
N GLU A 193 -24.47 0.92 -1.11
CA GLU A 193 -25.57 0.96 -0.15
C GLU A 193 -26.73 1.81 -0.69
N HIS A 194 -26.43 3.01 -1.21
CA HIS A 194 -27.44 3.95 -1.70
C HIS A 194 -28.15 3.47 -2.98
N TYR A 195 -27.40 3.08 -4.02
CA TYR A 195 -27.99 2.75 -5.33
C TYR A 195 -28.35 1.27 -5.49
N PHE A 196 -27.69 0.36 -4.78
CA PHE A 196 -27.88 -1.08 -4.99
C PHE A 196 -28.43 -1.79 -3.74
N GLY A 197 -28.66 -1.06 -2.64
CA GLY A 197 -29.15 -1.63 -1.39
C GLY A 197 -28.22 -2.69 -0.81
N LEU A 198 -26.93 -2.66 -1.18
CA LEU A 198 -25.96 -3.64 -0.72
C LEU A 198 -25.64 -3.35 0.75
N LYS A 199 -25.71 -4.39 1.58
CA LYS A 199 -25.48 -4.27 3.02
C LYS A 199 -24.12 -4.80 3.41
N SER A 200 -23.56 -4.22 4.46
CA SER A 200 -22.39 -4.79 5.13
C SER A 200 -22.71 -6.16 5.71
N ARG A 201 -21.67 -6.98 5.89
CA ARG A 201 -21.80 -8.30 6.52
C ARG A 201 -20.62 -8.63 7.43
N PRO A 202 -20.84 -9.38 8.51
CA PRO A 202 -19.75 -9.88 9.33
C PRO A 202 -18.93 -10.95 8.60
N PHE A 203 -17.74 -11.20 9.10
CA PHE A 203 -16.94 -12.38 8.75
C PHE A 203 -17.59 -13.66 9.30
N ASP A 204 -17.17 -14.81 8.76
CA ASP A 204 -17.71 -16.10 9.18
C ASP A 204 -17.19 -16.46 10.59
N GLU A 205 -17.99 -17.20 11.36
CA GLU A 205 -17.57 -17.71 12.67
C GLU A 205 -16.42 -18.71 12.56
N ILE A 206 -15.45 -18.61 13.48
CA ILE A 206 -14.24 -19.43 13.43
C ILE A 206 -14.55 -20.91 13.71
N LYS A 207 -14.25 -21.75 12.71
CA LYS A 207 -14.19 -23.21 12.86
C LYS A 207 -12.76 -23.70 12.80
N TYR A 208 -12.29 -24.36 13.86
CA TYR A 208 -10.89 -24.76 14.02
C TYR A 208 -10.40 -25.69 12.90
N GLU A 209 -11.26 -26.59 12.43
CA GLU A 209 -10.98 -27.52 11.34
C GLU A 209 -10.68 -26.82 10.01
N ASN A 210 -11.14 -25.58 9.83
CA ASN A 210 -10.89 -24.78 8.63
C ASN A 210 -9.54 -24.03 8.68
N LEU A 211 -8.86 -24.00 9.83
CA LEU A 211 -7.54 -23.36 9.98
C LEU A 211 -6.35 -24.25 9.57
N LYS A 212 -6.60 -25.38 8.90
CA LYS A 212 -5.57 -26.36 8.48
C LYS A 212 -4.52 -25.77 7.52
N ALA A 213 -4.97 -25.02 6.51
CA ALA A 213 -4.11 -24.41 5.50
C ALA A 213 -4.70 -23.06 5.07
N VAL A 214 -4.19 -21.97 5.65
CA VAL A 214 -4.79 -20.64 5.54
C VAL A 214 -3.99 -19.71 4.64
N VAL A 215 -4.64 -18.66 4.14
CA VAL A 215 -3.99 -17.57 3.40
C VAL A 215 -4.38 -16.25 4.06
N PHE A 216 -3.41 -15.38 4.29
CA PHE A 216 -3.68 -14.01 4.74
C PHE A 216 -4.00 -13.12 3.54
N ILE A 217 -5.08 -12.35 3.62
CA ILE A 217 -5.52 -11.39 2.59
C ILE A 217 -5.17 -9.98 3.06
N THR A 218 -4.31 -9.30 2.32
CA THR A 218 -3.70 -8.01 2.69
C THR A 218 -4.01 -6.89 1.68
N ARG A 219 -5.20 -6.88 1.07
CA ARG A 219 -5.53 -5.97 -0.06
C ARG A 219 -5.82 -4.53 0.33
N ASN A 220 -6.48 -4.31 1.46
CA ASN A 220 -6.69 -2.98 2.04
C ASN A 220 -5.95 -2.95 3.37
N LEU A 221 -4.78 -2.36 3.35
CA LEU A 221 -4.03 -1.96 4.54
C LEU A 221 -4.03 -0.42 4.54
N ARG A 222 -5.18 0.21 4.77
CA ARG A 222 -5.24 1.67 4.91
C ARG A 222 -5.32 2.03 6.40
N ASP A 223 -5.82 3.23 6.69
CA ASP A 223 -5.89 3.80 8.04
C ASP A 223 -6.68 2.92 9.03
N GLU A 224 -7.56 2.03 8.56
CA GLU A 224 -8.34 1.11 9.39
C GLU A 224 -7.47 0.20 10.28
N ILE A 225 -6.29 -0.21 9.79
CA ILE A 225 -5.39 -1.11 10.51
C ILE A 225 -4.91 -0.45 11.81
N SER A 226 -4.70 0.87 11.80
CA SER A 226 -4.30 1.61 12.99
C SER A 226 -5.38 1.58 14.07
N VAL A 227 -6.65 1.66 13.68
CA VAL A 227 -7.81 1.65 14.58
C VAL A 227 -8.04 0.25 15.13
N ILE A 228 -8.02 -0.78 14.27
CA ILE A 228 -8.30 -2.17 14.65
C ILE A 228 -7.22 -2.73 15.58
N TYR A 229 -5.94 -2.44 15.33
CA TYR A 229 -4.81 -3.05 16.05
C TYR A 229 -4.04 -2.09 16.97
N GLY A 230 -4.46 -0.83 17.09
CA GLY A 230 -3.79 0.16 17.95
C GLY A 230 -2.34 0.42 17.56
N GLY A 231 -2.00 0.30 16.27
CA GLY A 231 -0.63 0.42 15.76
C GLY A 231 0.26 -0.81 15.97
N MET A 232 -0.25 -1.89 16.56
CA MET A 232 0.51 -3.12 16.86
C MET A 232 0.20 -4.28 15.90
N PHE A 233 -0.28 -3.99 14.68
CA PHE A 233 -0.72 -4.99 13.69
C PHE A 233 0.25 -6.19 13.54
N GLU A 234 1.54 -5.92 13.40
CA GLU A 234 2.56 -6.96 13.22
C GLU A 234 2.60 -7.95 14.39
N ASN A 235 2.36 -7.48 15.63
CA ASN A 235 2.32 -8.35 16.80
C ASN A 235 1.19 -9.36 16.70
N TYR A 236 -0.01 -8.92 16.33
CA TYR A 236 -1.16 -9.83 16.16
C TYR A 236 -0.90 -10.82 15.02
N LEU A 237 -0.36 -10.34 13.90
CA LEU A 237 -0.08 -11.18 12.75
C LEU A 237 0.98 -12.24 13.08
N ASP A 238 2.06 -11.85 13.76
CA ASP A 238 3.14 -12.75 14.13
C ASP A 238 2.70 -13.74 15.20
N GLU A 239 1.95 -13.31 16.23
CA GLU A 239 1.39 -14.21 17.24
C GLU A 239 0.48 -15.26 16.59
N VAL A 240 -0.41 -14.87 15.68
CA VAL A 240 -1.27 -15.81 14.95
C VAL A 240 -0.46 -16.76 14.07
N LYS A 241 0.55 -16.28 13.34
CA LYS A 241 1.42 -17.14 12.53
C LYS A 241 2.15 -18.16 13.39
N VAL A 242 2.72 -17.75 14.53
CA VAL A 242 3.40 -18.65 15.46
C VAL A 242 2.42 -19.68 16.01
N LEU A 243 1.23 -19.27 16.46
CA LEU A 243 0.20 -20.19 16.95
C LEU A 243 -0.23 -21.20 15.88
N LEU A 244 -0.40 -20.77 14.64
CA LEU A 244 -0.74 -21.67 13.53
C LEU A 244 0.38 -22.68 13.25
N LEU A 245 1.64 -22.20 13.11
CA LEU A 245 2.77 -23.04 12.74
C LEU A 245 3.12 -24.06 13.83
N THR A 246 3.16 -23.63 15.09
CA THR A 246 3.43 -24.51 16.25
C THR A 246 2.37 -25.62 16.36
N ASN A 247 1.15 -25.36 15.90
CA ASN A 247 0.05 -26.33 15.86
C ASN A 247 -0.08 -27.07 14.52
N SER A 248 1.02 -27.19 13.76
CA SER A 248 1.10 -27.94 12.49
C SER A 248 0.07 -27.49 11.44
N ARG A 249 -0.24 -26.19 11.39
CA ARG A 249 -1.06 -25.56 10.36
C ARG A 249 -0.18 -24.94 9.29
N LYS A 250 -0.69 -24.87 8.07
CA LYS A 250 0.06 -24.33 6.92
C LYS A 250 -0.39 -22.91 6.62
N VAL A 251 0.57 -22.03 6.33
CA VAL A 251 0.31 -20.71 5.75
C VAL A 251 0.70 -20.77 4.28
N LEU A 252 -0.27 -20.54 3.39
CA LEU A 252 -0.11 -20.62 1.95
C LEU A 252 0.07 -19.24 1.34
N LYS A 253 0.74 -19.18 0.19
CA LYS A 253 0.99 -17.92 -0.55
C LYS A 253 -0.15 -17.52 -1.49
N SER A 254 -0.89 -18.49 -2.02
CA SER A 254 -1.93 -18.25 -3.03
C SER A 254 -3.32 -18.49 -2.46
N LYS A 255 -4.20 -17.49 -2.60
CA LYS A 255 -5.61 -17.58 -2.19
C LYS A 255 -6.38 -18.70 -2.88
N PHE A 256 -5.96 -19.13 -4.07
CA PHE A 256 -6.62 -20.19 -4.85
C PHE A 256 -5.78 -21.47 -4.93
N ALA A 257 -4.90 -21.73 -3.96
CA ALA A 257 -4.26 -23.02 -3.85
C ALA A 257 -5.31 -24.11 -3.58
N LYS A 258 -5.22 -25.27 -4.26
CA LYS A 258 -6.21 -26.37 -4.11
C LYS A 258 -6.40 -26.82 -2.65
N SER A 259 -5.35 -26.71 -1.83
CA SER A 259 -5.34 -27.08 -0.43
C SER A 259 -5.83 -26.00 0.54
N VAL A 260 -6.19 -24.78 0.07
CA VAL A 260 -6.60 -23.68 0.95
C VAL A 260 -7.89 -24.00 1.70
N THR A 261 -7.92 -23.87 3.02
CA THR A 261 -9.10 -24.21 3.83
C THR A 261 -9.80 -22.99 4.40
N ALA A 262 -9.11 -21.84 4.52
CA ALA A 262 -9.72 -20.57 4.92
C ALA A 262 -8.89 -19.38 4.42
N TRP A 263 -9.54 -18.23 4.30
CA TRP A 263 -8.91 -16.93 4.11
C TRP A 263 -9.02 -16.10 5.38
N ILE A 264 -7.91 -15.46 5.77
CA ILE A 264 -7.84 -14.61 6.95
C ILE A 264 -7.58 -13.18 6.47
N TYR A 265 -8.57 -12.32 6.59
CA TYR A 265 -8.46 -10.91 6.28
C TYR A 265 -7.77 -10.18 7.43
N VAL A 266 -6.83 -9.31 7.08
CA VAL A 266 -6.10 -8.50 8.07
C VAL A 266 -6.75 -7.13 8.29
N GLY A 267 -7.59 -6.67 7.39
CA GLY A 267 -8.37 -5.44 7.50
C GLY A 267 -9.80 -5.67 7.03
N ASP A 268 -10.51 -4.60 6.73
CA ASP A 268 -11.80 -4.70 6.05
C ASP A 268 -11.65 -4.74 4.52
N ASP A 269 -12.72 -5.09 3.83
CA ASP A 269 -12.77 -5.13 2.36
C ASP A 269 -14.22 -4.95 1.91
N TYR A 270 -14.41 -4.65 0.63
CA TYR A 270 -15.72 -4.52 0.02
C TYR A 270 -16.44 -5.88 -0.01
N VAL A 271 -17.75 -5.87 0.24
CA VAL A 271 -18.61 -7.05 0.03
C VAL A 271 -18.49 -7.56 -1.42
N THR A 272 -18.47 -6.66 -2.39
CA THR A 272 -18.31 -7.00 -3.82
C THR A 272 -16.98 -7.71 -4.10
N ASN A 273 -15.88 -7.33 -3.42
CA ASN A 273 -14.59 -8.00 -3.56
C ASN A 273 -14.66 -9.43 -2.99
N TYR A 274 -15.29 -9.58 -1.82
CA TYR A 274 -15.55 -10.89 -1.23
C TYR A 274 -16.39 -11.78 -2.16
N GLU A 275 -17.48 -11.27 -2.72
CA GLU A 275 -18.36 -12.03 -3.62
C GLU A 275 -17.62 -12.48 -4.89
N ASN A 276 -16.84 -11.57 -5.48
CA ASN A 276 -15.99 -11.88 -6.63
C ASN A 276 -14.94 -12.95 -6.31
N ASP A 277 -14.37 -12.92 -5.11
CA ASP A 277 -13.43 -13.95 -4.67
C ASP A 277 -14.12 -15.30 -4.45
N GLN A 278 -15.30 -15.33 -3.83
CA GLN A 278 -16.07 -16.56 -3.66
C GLN A 278 -16.47 -17.17 -5.01
N LYS A 279 -16.91 -16.35 -5.97
CA LYS A 279 -17.20 -16.81 -7.34
C LYS A 279 -15.97 -17.44 -7.98
N GLN A 280 -14.81 -16.78 -7.91
CA GLN A 280 -13.56 -17.35 -8.43
C GLN A 280 -13.14 -18.62 -7.68
N ALA A 281 -13.38 -18.72 -6.38
CA ALA A 281 -13.12 -19.94 -5.62
C ALA A 281 -14.04 -21.08 -6.06
N LEU A 282 -15.33 -20.81 -6.29
CA LEU A 282 -16.25 -21.81 -6.82
C LEU A 282 -15.80 -22.32 -8.20
N GLU A 283 -15.37 -21.42 -9.09
CA GLU A 283 -14.86 -21.76 -10.42
C GLU A 283 -13.54 -22.56 -10.38
N LYS A 284 -12.58 -22.14 -9.54
CA LYS A 284 -11.21 -22.71 -9.53
C LYS A 284 -11.04 -23.88 -8.57
N LEU A 285 -11.80 -23.90 -7.48
CA LEU A 285 -11.68 -24.87 -6.38
C LEU A 285 -12.92 -25.77 -6.25
N GLY A 286 -14.03 -25.43 -6.91
CA GLY A 286 -15.30 -26.16 -6.80
C GLY A 286 -16.03 -25.96 -5.48
N ARG A 287 -15.65 -24.95 -4.68
CA ARG A 287 -16.26 -24.66 -3.37
C ARG A 287 -16.02 -23.23 -2.91
N ASN A 288 -16.88 -22.77 -2.00
CA ASN A 288 -16.65 -21.55 -1.24
C ASN A 288 -15.54 -21.77 -0.20
N VAL A 289 -14.83 -20.69 0.12
CA VAL A 289 -13.76 -20.70 1.12
C VAL A 289 -14.21 -19.89 2.33
N PRO A 290 -14.23 -20.48 3.55
CA PRO A 290 -14.51 -19.74 4.78
C PRO A 290 -13.60 -18.51 4.93
N THR A 291 -14.19 -17.41 5.36
CA THR A 291 -13.53 -16.11 5.49
C THR A 291 -13.59 -15.60 6.91
N TYR A 292 -12.42 -15.35 7.48
CA TYR A 292 -12.25 -14.96 8.86
C TYR A 292 -11.50 -13.64 8.95
N HIS A 293 -11.67 -12.92 10.05
CA HIS A 293 -10.82 -11.79 10.37
C HIS A 293 -9.68 -12.20 11.30
N LEU A 294 -8.52 -11.55 11.16
CA LEU A 294 -7.32 -11.84 11.96
C LEU A 294 -7.57 -11.71 13.47
N ILE A 295 -8.31 -10.68 13.91
CA ILE A 295 -8.67 -10.49 15.32
C ILE A 295 -9.44 -11.69 15.89
N ASP A 296 -10.42 -12.21 15.16
CA ASP A 296 -11.22 -13.33 15.64
C ASP A 296 -10.40 -14.61 15.69
N VAL A 297 -9.55 -14.83 14.68
CA VAL A 297 -8.60 -15.95 14.67
C VAL A 297 -7.61 -15.82 15.84
N TRP A 298 -7.09 -14.62 16.09
CA TRP A 298 -6.19 -14.35 17.21
C TRP A 298 -6.84 -14.67 18.56
N LYS A 299 -8.02 -14.09 18.84
CA LYS A 299 -8.79 -14.37 20.06
C LYS A 299 -9.07 -15.86 20.22
N PHE A 300 -9.48 -16.52 19.13
CA PHE A 300 -9.78 -17.95 19.13
C PHE A 300 -8.56 -18.81 19.45
N LEU A 301 -7.43 -18.57 18.78
CA LEU A 301 -6.21 -19.35 18.98
C LEU A 301 -5.61 -19.09 20.37
N LYS A 302 -5.60 -17.84 20.82
CA LYS A 302 -5.12 -17.45 22.15
C LYS A 302 -5.97 -18.07 23.26
N GLY A 303 -7.29 -18.07 23.11
CA GLY A 303 -8.20 -18.75 24.04
C GLY A 303 -7.99 -20.26 24.09
N ARG A 304 -7.56 -20.88 22.97
CA ARG A 304 -7.38 -22.33 22.86
C ARG A 304 -6.00 -22.82 23.32
N PHE A 305 -4.95 -22.09 23.01
CA PHE A 305 -3.56 -22.51 23.21
C PHE A 305 -2.81 -21.70 24.28
N GLY A 306 -3.48 -20.69 24.87
CA GLY A 306 -2.83 -19.70 25.71
C GLY A 306 -2.22 -18.58 24.87
N GLY A 307 -1.80 -17.51 25.56
CA GLY A 307 -0.91 -16.53 24.95
C GLY A 307 0.38 -17.21 24.55
N VAL A 308 0.89 -16.90 23.37
CA VAL A 308 2.32 -17.08 23.16
C VAL A 308 2.94 -16.02 24.05
N ASP A 309 3.85 -16.41 24.94
CA ASP A 309 4.93 -15.51 25.29
C ASP A 309 5.69 -15.33 23.98
N THR A 310 5.16 -14.46 23.11
CA THR A 310 6.00 -13.73 22.20
C THR A 310 7.04 -13.22 23.15
N VAL A 311 8.24 -13.79 23.09
CA VAL A 311 9.42 -13.11 23.57
C VAL A 311 9.20 -11.72 23.00
N CYS A 312 8.76 -10.77 23.83
CA CYS A 312 9.03 -9.38 23.61
C CYS A 312 10.47 -9.49 23.24
N LYS A 313 10.83 -9.27 21.96
CA LYS A 313 12.22 -9.14 21.60
C LYS A 313 12.66 -8.12 22.63
N GLU A 314 13.36 -8.59 23.67
CA GLU A 314 13.91 -7.72 24.68
C GLU A 314 14.61 -6.73 23.80
N VAL A 315 14.16 -5.46 23.88
CA VAL A 315 14.73 -4.38 23.10
C VAL A 315 16.20 -4.55 23.35
N VAL A 316 16.89 -5.17 22.38
CA VAL A 316 18.29 -5.50 22.53
C VAL A 316 18.85 -4.14 22.82
N PRO A 317 19.45 -3.90 23.99
CA PRO A 317 20.03 -2.61 24.23
C PRO A 317 21.07 -2.44 23.12
N ILE A 318 20.69 -1.68 22.10
CA ILE A 318 21.55 -1.33 20.99
C ILE A 318 22.58 -0.46 21.68
N ASN A 319 23.70 -1.05 22.04
CA ASN A 319 24.90 -0.33 22.40
C ASN A 319 25.55 0.03 21.06
N PRO A 320 25.32 1.24 20.53
CA PRO A 320 25.91 1.62 19.27
C PRO A 320 27.43 1.69 19.50
N ILE A 321 28.18 0.88 18.77
CA ILE A 321 29.66 0.89 18.85
C ILE A 321 30.23 2.23 18.32
N HIS A 322 29.40 3.02 17.64
CA HIS A 322 29.69 4.39 17.24
C HIS A 322 28.71 5.34 17.93
N ASN A 323 29.17 6.04 18.98
CA ASN A 323 28.81 7.35 19.55
C ASN A 323 27.41 7.99 19.30
N ARG A 324 26.39 7.22 18.92
CA ARG A 324 25.04 7.74 18.63
C ARG A 324 24.36 8.10 19.94
N VAL A 325 23.94 9.36 20.05
CA VAL A 325 23.18 9.82 21.21
C VAL A 325 21.87 9.01 21.34
N PRO A 326 21.43 8.66 22.56
CA PRO A 326 20.13 8.03 22.79
C PRO A 326 18.98 8.88 22.23
N LEU A 327 17.88 8.24 21.80
CA LEU A 327 16.70 8.92 21.23
C LEU A 327 16.09 10.02 22.13
N LYS A 328 16.30 9.92 23.44
CA LYS A 328 15.84 10.92 24.42
C LYS A 328 16.66 12.23 24.39
N GLN A 329 17.87 12.19 23.83
CA GLN A 329 18.82 13.30 23.77
C GLN A 329 18.85 14.00 22.41
N ILE A 330 18.07 13.53 21.43
CA ILE A 330 17.92 14.17 20.12
C ILE A 330 17.22 15.53 20.28
N LYS A 331 17.85 16.58 19.76
CA LYS A 331 17.27 17.93 19.71
C LYS A 331 16.09 17.97 18.75
N ASN A 332 15.17 18.90 18.99
CA ASN A 332 14.02 19.16 18.12
C ASN A 332 13.15 17.94 17.78
N ARG A 333 13.22 16.85 18.56
CA ARG A 333 12.50 15.59 18.29
C ARG A 333 10.97 15.75 18.09
N ARG A 334 10.37 16.80 18.65
CA ARG A 334 8.93 17.11 18.53
C ARG A 334 8.64 18.25 17.55
N ASN A 335 9.64 18.78 16.86
CA ASN A 335 9.51 19.90 15.92
C ASN A 335 10.26 19.54 14.63
N TRP A 336 9.51 18.97 13.69
CA TRP A 336 10.03 18.53 12.39
C TRP A 336 10.70 19.66 11.63
N GLU A 337 10.04 20.82 11.48
CA GLU A 337 10.56 21.96 10.71
C GLU A 337 11.94 22.38 11.22
N LYS A 338 12.06 22.55 12.54
CA LYS A 338 13.35 22.92 13.15
C LYS A 338 14.39 21.81 13.06
N GLY A 339 13.97 20.55 13.13
CA GLY A 339 14.85 19.39 12.94
C GLY A 339 15.35 19.25 11.50
N PHE A 340 14.50 19.58 10.54
CA PHE A 340 14.81 19.65 9.12
C PHE A 340 15.83 20.77 8.85
N ASP A 341 15.51 22.00 9.22
CA ASP A 341 16.37 23.18 8.96
C ASP A 341 17.78 23.01 9.57
N GLN A 342 17.85 22.49 10.79
CA GLN A 342 19.13 22.34 11.50
C GLN A 342 19.90 21.09 11.09
N GLY A 343 19.24 20.07 10.55
CA GLY A 343 19.88 18.79 10.25
C GLY A 343 20.16 18.54 8.77
N ILE A 344 19.39 19.15 7.86
CA ILE A 344 19.57 18.94 6.41
C ILE A 344 20.98 19.32 5.90
N PRO A 345 21.63 20.42 6.33
CA PRO A 345 22.95 20.77 5.79
C PRO A 345 24.02 19.71 6.10
N TYR A 346 23.93 19.10 7.28
CA TYR A 346 24.83 18.03 7.70
C TYR A 346 24.56 16.73 6.97
N TRP A 347 23.29 16.41 6.67
CA TRP A 347 22.98 15.25 5.84
C TRP A 347 23.50 15.44 4.41
N GLU A 348 23.33 16.62 3.81
CA GLU A 348 23.83 16.90 2.47
C GLU A 348 25.36 16.80 2.39
N GLU A 349 26.07 17.37 3.38
CA GLU A 349 27.52 17.24 3.49
C GLU A 349 27.93 15.78 3.69
N GLY A 350 27.27 15.07 4.59
CA GLY A 350 27.54 13.65 4.84
C GLY A 350 27.30 12.78 3.61
N ASP A 351 26.28 13.07 2.81
CA ASP A 351 26.00 12.31 1.60
C ASP A 351 27.02 12.58 0.49
N ARG A 352 27.56 13.81 0.41
CA ARG A 352 28.72 14.13 -0.45
C ARG A 352 29.96 13.33 -0.03
N GLU A 353 30.29 13.33 1.26
CA GLU A 353 31.42 12.57 1.81
C GLU A 353 31.27 11.05 1.57
N ARG A 354 30.05 10.51 1.78
CA ARG A 354 29.73 9.10 1.52
C ARG A 354 29.97 8.73 0.06
N LYS A 355 29.54 9.60 -0.87
CA LYS A 355 29.73 9.42 -2.32
C LYS A 355 31.21 9.53 -2.71
N ALA A 356 31.96 10.42 -2.06
CA ALA A 356 33.42 10.54 -2.23
C ALA A 356 34.20 9.34 -1.64
N GLY A 357 33.56 8.53 -0.78
CA GLY A 357 34.16 7.35 -0.17
C GLY A 357 34.72 7.58 1.24
N ASN A 358 34.54 8.77 1.80
CA ASN A 358 34.96 9.14 3.14
C ASN A 358 33.89 8.71 4.16
N LEU A 359 33.79 7.40 4.39
CA LEU A 359 32.65 6.78 5.10
C LEU A 359 32.59 7.16 6.58
N GLU A 360 33.72 7.25 7.27
CA GLU A 360 33.76 7.64 8.69
C GLU A 360 33.28 9.08 8.88
N ARG A 361 33.79 10.00 8.04
CA ARG A 361 33.36 11.40 8.05
C ARG A 361 31.88 11.55 7.71
N ALA A 362 31.38 10.75 6.76
CA ALA A 362 29.96 10.72 6.43
C ALA A 362 29.09 10.30 7.64
N LEU A 363 29.50 9.27 8.38
CA LEU A 363 28.79 8.80 9.57
C LEU A 363 28.76 9.85 10.67
N GLU A 364 29.86 10.57 10.92
CA GLU A 364 29.89 11.69 11.87
C GLU A 364 28.86 12.78 11.50
N LEU A 365 28.82 13.14 10.22
CA LEU A 365 27.90 14.15 9.70
C LEU A 365 26.44 13.70 9.79
N PHE A 366 26.17 12.42 9.53
CA PHE A 366 24.84 11.84 9.74
C PHE A 366 24.44 11.82 11.21
N ASP A 367 25.38 11.56 12.14
CA ASP A 367 25.12 11.61 13.58
C ASP A 367 24.76 13.02 14.03
N ILE A 368 25.41 14.04 13.47
CA ILE A 368 25.06 15.45 13.72
C ILE A 368 23.68 15.79 13.14
N ALA A 369 23.36 15.34 11.92
CA ALA A 369 22.04 15.54 11.32
C ALA A 369 20.93 14.91 12.18
N ARG A 370 21.14 13.65 12.59
CA ARG A 370 20.25 12.89 13.48
C ARG A 370 20.09 13.57 14.84
N TYR A 371 21.20 14.04 15.43
CA TYR A 371 21.21 14.73 16.72
C TYR A 371 20.38 16.03 16.70
N ASN A 372 20.40 16.76 15.59
CA ASN A 372 19.62 17.99 15.42
C ASN A 372 18.12 17.75 15.17
N GLY A 373 17.70 16.50 15.00
CA GLY A 373 16.29 16.12 14.85
C GLY A 373 15.89 15.75 13.43
N TYR A 374 16.82 15.68 12.48
CA TYR A 374 16.50 15.25 11.11
C TYR A 374 16.06 13.78 11.10
N ASN A 375 14.83 13.56 10.66
CA ASN A 375 14.14 12.26 10.68
C ASN A 375 13.57 11.92 9.29
N ALA A 376 14.42 11.90 8.26
CA ALA A 376 14.00 11.61 6.89
C ALA A 376 14.44 10.20 6.45
N PRO A 377 13.68 9.50 5.59
CA PRO A 377 14.13 8.24 4.98
C PRO A 377 15.50 8.32 4.30
N ALA A 378 15.82 9.47 3.71
CA ALA A 378 17.09 9.72 3.05
C ALA A 378 18.29 9.61 4.01
N LEU A 379 18.15 10.08 5.26
CA LEU A 379 19.20 9.98 6.28
C LEU A 379 19.52 8.52 6.59
N TYR A 380 18.48 7.73 6.91
CA TYR A 380 18.64 6.32 7.27
C TYR A 380 19.17 5.47 6.11
N THR A 381 18.77 5.81 4.88
CA THR A 381 19.30 5.17 3.67
C THR A 381 20.80 5.44 3.51
N SER A 382 21.23 6.68 3.69
CA SER A 382 22.66 7.05 3.60
C SER A 382 23.50 6.37 4.69
N TYR A 383 23.00 6.28 5.93
CA TYR A 383 23.62 5.47 6.99
C TYR A 383 23.78 4.00 6.58
N ALA A 384 22.68 3.37 6.15
CA ALA A 384 22.69 1.96 5.80
C ALA A 384 23.64 1.67 4.61
N MET A 385 23.82 2.62 3.69
CA MET A 385 24.81 2.52 2.62
C MET A 385 26.25 2.62 3.12
N ALA A 386 26.52 3.55 4.06
CA ALA A 386 27.86 3.70 4.64
C ALA A 386 28.26 2.45 5.43
N TYR A 387 27.41 1.97 6.34
CA TYR A 387 27.65 0.76 7.12
C TYR A 387 27.81 -0.49 6.25
N ARG A 388 26.97 -0.66 5.22
CA ARG A 388 27.10 -1.79 4.27
C ARG A 388 28.48 -1.81 3.61
N LYS A 389 29.01 -0.65 3.23
CA LYS A 389 30.31 -0.53 2.57
C LYS A 389 31.48 -0.78 3.53
N LEU A 390 31.30 -0.45 4.82
CA LEU A 390 32.22 -0.81 5.91
C LEU A 390 32.08 -2.28 6.36
N LYS A 391 31.09 -3.02 5.84
CA LYS A 391 30.70 -4.37 6.30
C LYS A 391 30.29 -4.42 7.77
N ASP A 392 29.86 -3.29 8.32
CA ASP A 392 29.33 -3.18 9.67
C ASP A 392 27.82 -3.47 9.65
N PHE A 393 27.49 -4.74 9.53
CA PHE A 393 26.09 -5.17 9.40
C PHE A 393 25.29 -4.95 10.68
N ASP A 394 25.93 -4.91 11.84
CA ASP A 394 25.26 -4.68 13.12
C ASP A 394 24.73 -3.26 13.22
N ASN A 395 25.54 -2.26 12.88
CA ASN A 395 25.08 -0.88 12.85
C ASN A 395 24.13 -0.61 11.69
N GLU A 396 24.28 -1.30 10.54
CA GLU A 396 23.28 -1.25 9.45
C GLU A 396 21.91 -1.75 9.91
N ILE A 397 21.84 -2.86 10.64
CA ILE A 397 20.56 -3.39 11.15
C ILE A 397 19.97 -2.41 12.17
N ALA A 398 20.76 -1.97 13.13
CA ALA A 398 20.30 -1.09 14.21
C ALA A 398 19.73 0.25 13.70
N ILE A 399 20.38 0.86 12.68
CA ILE A 399 19.88 2.14 12.14
C ILE A 399 18.61 1.96 11.29
N ILE A 400 18.46 0.81 10.64
CA ILE A 400 17.25 0.48 9.89
C ILE A 400 16.07 0.22 10.85
N GLU A 401 16.31 -0.46 11.97
CA GLU A 401 15.29 -0.65 13.01
C GLU A 401 14.82 0.68 13.58
N GLU A 402 15.74 1.58 13.91
CA GLU A 402 15.41 2.94 14.33
C GLU A 402 14.58 3.68 13.27
N ALA A 403 14.97 3.58 11.99
CA ALA A 403 14.24 4.20 10.89
C ALA A 403 12.79 3.73 10.84
N ILE A 404 12.57 2.41 10.88
CA ILE A 404 11.24 1.81 10.84
C ILE A 404 10.39 2.30 12.02
N GLU A 405 10.93 2.33 13.24
CA GLU A 405 10.19 2.79 14.42
C GLU A 405 9.85 4.28 14.36
N ARG A 406 10.84 5.13 14.05
CA ARG A 406 10.65 6.59 14.10
C ARG A 406 9.78 7.11 12.96
N LEU A 407 9.92 6.53 11.77
CA LEU A 407 9.11 6.89 10.61
C LEU A 407 7.65 6.39 10.75
N ARG A 408 7.40 5.28 11.44
CA ARG A 408 6.02 4.84 11.73
C ARG A 408 5.26 5.78 12.67
N LEU A 409 5.96 6.47 13.57
CA LEU A 409 5.34 7.35 14.58
C LEU A 409 4.99 8.75 14.05
N GLU A 410 5.64 9.18 12.97
CA GLU A 410 5.35 10.45 12.34
C GLU A 410 4.16 10.28 11.39
N LYS A 411 2.98 10.78 11.82
CA LYS A 411 1.66 10.66 11.19
C LYS A 411 1.53 11.25 9.76
N ASN A 412 2.63 11.54 9.07
CA ASN A 412 2.64 12.15 7.76
C ASN A 412 3.14 11.15 6.71
N LYS A 413 2.22 10.59 5.92
CA LYS A 413 2.41 9.92 4.61
C LYS A 413 3.83 9.37 4.36
N ILE A 414 4.29 8.44 5.20
CA ILE A 414 5.48 7.66 4.84
C ILE A 414 5.01 6.48 4.02
N ASN A 415 5.49 6.45 2.77
CA ASN A 415 5.15 5.47 1.75
C ASN A 415 5.45 4.06 2.32
N GLU A 416 4.45 3.18 2.41
CA GLU A 416 4.65 1.79 2.86
C GLU A 416 5.79 1.10 2.09
N THR A 417 5.98 1.50 0.83
CA THR A 417 7.11 1.16 -0.04
C THR A 417 8.47 1.39 0.62
N THR A 418 8.69 2.56 1.25
CA THR A 418 9.96 2.90 1.91
C THR A 418 10.21 2.02 3.14
N ILE A 419 9.16 1.70 3.90
CA ILE A 419 9.27 0.76 5.03
C ILE A 419 9.57 -0.66 4.54
N MET A 420 8.97 -1.09 3.41
CA MET A 420 9.29 -2.38 2.79
C MET A 420 10.74 -2.44 2.32
N GLU A 421 11.24 -1.40 1.65
CA GLU A 421 12.65 -1.31 1.23
C GLU A 421 13.62 -1.44 2.42
N PHE A 422 13.30 -0.79 3.55
CA PHE A 422 14.07 -0.93 4.77
C PHE A 422 14.04 -2.36 5.32
N LYS A 423 12.87 -3.02 5.36
CA LYS A 423 12.75 -4.43 5.78
C LYS A 423 13.55 -5.37 4.87
N GLU A 424 13.49 -5.20 3.56
CA GLU A 424 14.28 -5.99 2.61
C GLU A 424 15.78 -5.82 2.82
N ARG A 425 16.22 -4.57 3.02
CA ARG A 425 17.62 -4.25 3.29
C ARG A 425 18.10 -4.84 4.61
N GLN A 426 17.26 -4.79 5.65
CA GLN A 426 17.51 -5.41 6.95
C GLN A 426 17.70 -6.93 6.79
N ALA A 427 16.78 -7.60 6.09
CA ALA A 427 16.87 -9.05 5.82
C ALA A 427 18.17 -9.40 5.07
N LYS A 428 18.56 -8.57 4.09
CA LYS A 428 19.84 -8.72 3.38
C LYS A 428 21.05 -8.47 4.29
N ALA A 429 20.98 -7.53 5.23
CA ALA A 429 22.04 -7.31 6.23
C ALA A 429 22.19 -8.51 7.15
N PHE A 430 21.09 -9.08 7.64
CA PHE A 430 21.09 -10.31 8.43
C PHE A 430 21.74 -11.49 7.69
N SER A 431 21.38 -11.71 6.41
CA SER A 431 21.97 -12.78 5.61
C SER A 431 23.48 -12.59 5.38
N LEU A 432 23.92 -11.36 5.09
CA LEU A 432 25.35 -11.09 4.92
C LEU A 432 26.13 -11.23 6.23
N LYS A 433 25.54 -10.84 7.36
CA LYS A 433 26.11 -11.05 8.68
C LYS A 433 26.37 -12.53 8.93
N GLN A 434 25.36 -13.39 8.74
CA GLN A 434 25.47 -14.85 8.91
C GLN A 434 26.57 -15.45 8.03
N ASN A 435 26.62 -15.07 6.75
CA ASN A 435 27.64 -15.56 5.81
C ASN A 435 29.06 -15.04 6.13
N SER A 436 29.19 -13.90 6.82
CA SER A 436 30.48 -13.34 7.25
C SER A 436 31.01 -13.93 8.55
N SER A 437 30.14 -14.50 9.38
CA SER A 437 30.51 -15.22 10.62
C SER A 437 30.84 -16.71 10.39
N GLU A 438 30.55 -17.25 9.21
CA GLU A 438 30.87 -18.64 8.81
C GLU A 438 32.20 -18.77 8.05
N ARG A 439 32.93 -17.67 7.86
CA ARG A 439 34.30 -17.63 7.32
C ARG A 439 35.26 -17.15 8.39
#